data_AF-A0A7C3K1W0-F1
#
_entry.id   AF-A0A7C3K1W0-F1
#
_cell.length_a   1.000
_cell.length_b   1.000
_cell.length_c   1.000
_cell.angle_alpha   90.00
_cell.angle_beta   90.00
_cell.angle_gamma   90.00
#
_symmetry.space_group_name_H-M   'P 1'
#
loop_
_entity.id
_entity.type
_entity.pdbx_description
1 polymer ?
#
loop_
_entity_poly.entity_id
_entity_poly.type
_entity_poly.pdbx_seq_one_letter_code
_entity_poly.pdbx_strand_id
1 'polypeptide(L)' 'EEKVQEILSLLKRENRSIGFHRLFPEQASRGVVIVTFLAVLELVKMKLIRIFQGAPFETIRISPV' A
#
# COMPACT_ATOMS: atom_id res chain seq x y z
N GLU A 1 6.78 12.09 -1.09
CA GLU A 1 5.83 12.26 -2.22
C GLU A 1 6.00 11.20 -3.29
N GLU A 2 7.23 10.88 -3.71
CA GLU A 2 7.52 9.86 -4.74
C GLU A 2 6.83 8.50 -4.48
N LYS A 3 6.92 7.98 -3.24
CA LYS A 3 6.31 6.70 -2.87
C LYS A 3 4.79 6.65 -3.02
N VAL A 4 4.11 7.77 -2.79
CA VAL A 4 2.66 7.91 -2.93
C VAL A 4 2.25 7.78 -4.39
N GLN A 5 3.00 8.42 -5.29
CA GLN A 5 2.76 8.35 -6.74
C GLN A 5 3.04 6.97 -7.33
N GLU A 6 4.09 6.29 -6.86
CA GLU A 6 4.38 4.89 -7.24
C GLU A 6 3.22 3.96 -6.90
N ILE A 7 2.72 4.03 -5.66
CA ILE A 7 1.64 3.17 -5.17
C ILE A 7 0.35 3.40 -5.97
N LEU A 8 -0.01 4.65 -6.24
CA LEU A 8 -1.20 4.99 -7.04
C LEU A 8 -1.09 4.48 -8.48
N SER A 9 0.08 4.64 -9.11
CA SER A 9 0.32 4.17 -10.47
C SER A 9 0.21 2.65 -10.56
N LEU A 10 0.75 1.94 -9.58
CA LEU A 10 0.66 0.49 -9.49
C LEU A 10 -0.78 0.01 -9.27
N LEU A 11 -1.53 0.64 -8.37
CA LEU A 11 -2.94 0.32 -8.13
C LEU A 11 -3.82 0.54 -9.37
N LYS A 12 -3.61 1.64 -10.10
CA LYS A 12 -4.29 1.91 -11.37
C LYS A 12 -4.00 0.84 -12.42
N ARG A 13 -2.74 0.38 -12.51
CA ARG A 13 -2.33 -0.65 -13.47
C ARG A 13 -2.93 -2.02 -13.17
N GLU A 14 -2.97 -2.41 -11.90
CA GLU A 14 -3.46 -3.74 -11.50
C GLU A 14 -4.99 -3.85 -11.59
N ASN A 15 -5.72 -2.72 -11.47
CA ASN A 15 -7.19 -2.65 -11.51
C ASN A 15 -7.90 -3.65 -10.56
N ARG A 16 -7.24 -4.02 -9.46
CA ARG A 16 -7.72 -4.98 -8.47
C ARG A 16 -7.11 -4.68 -7.11
N SER A 17 -7.65 -5.33 -6.07
CA SER A 17 -7.04 -5.28 -4.75
C SER A 17 -5.70 -6.02 -4.74
N ILE A 18 -4.69 -5.40 -4.13
CA ILE A 18 -3.35 -5.97 -3.97
C ILE A 18 -2.98 -6.09 -2.49
N GLY A 19 -2.10 -7.03 -2.17
CA GLY A 19 -1.51 -7.13 -0.83
C GLY A 19 -0.43 -6.07 -0.61
N PHE A 20 -0.35 -5.53 0.60
CA PHE A 20 0.68 -4.55 0.99
C PHE A 20 2.12 -5.02 0.71
N HIS A 21 2.40 -6.32 0.89
CA HIS A 21 3.69 -6.93 0.59
C HIS A 21 4.12 -6.81 -0.89
N ARG A 22 3.21 -6.48 -1.81
CA ARG A 22 3.51 -6.26 -3.23
C ARG A 22 3.98 -4.85 -3.54
N LEU A 23 3.95 -3.93 -2.57
CA LEU A 23 4.38 -2.53 -2.74
C LEU A 23 5.90 -2.32 -2.63
N PHE A 24 6.63 -3.38 -2.29
CA PHE A 24 8.08 -3.37 -2.14
C PHE A 24 8.65 -4.75 -2.53
N PRO A 25 9.95 -4.84 -2.88
CA PRO A 25 10.59 -6.11 -3.19
C PRO A 25 10.68 -7.02 -1.96
N GLU A 26 10.77 -8.33 -2.17
CA GLU A 26 10.79 -9.33 -1.09
C GLU A 26 11.98 -9.16 -0.12
N GLN A 27 13.13 -8.66 -0.61
CA GLN A 27 14.30 -8.34 0.21
C GLN A 27 14.33 -6.88 0.72
N ALA A 28 13.17 -6.20 0.78
CA ALA A 28 13.11 -4.82 1.27
C ALA A 28 13.59 -4.71 2.72
N SER A 29 14.36 -3.65 3.01
CA SER A 29 14.77 -3.35 4.38
C SER A 29 13.56 -2.98 5.24
N ARG A 30 13.66 -3.18 6.56
CA ARG A 30 12.62 -2.77 7.51
C ARG A 30 12.25 -1.30 7.36
N GLY A 31 13.22 -0.43 7.07
CA GLY A 31 12.96 0.99 6.81
C GLY A 31 12.04 1.22 5.61
N VAL A 32 12.26 0.50 4.51
CA VAL A 32 11.40 0.57 3.32
C VAL A 32 9.98 0.11 3.63
N VAL A 33 9.83 -0.98 4.40
CA VAL A 33 8.50 -1.47 4.81
C VAL A 33 7.76 -0.43 5.64
N ILE A 34 8.42 0.18 6.64
CA ILE A 34 7.81 1.21 7.50
C ILE A 34 7.42 2.44 6.68
N VAL A 35 8.30 2.96 5.84
CA VAL A 35 8.01 4.14 5.00
C VAL A 35 6.86 3.85 4.04
N THR A 36 6.80 2.65 3.46
CA THR A 36 5.70 2.26 2.57
C THR A 36 4.37 2.17 3.34
N PHE A 37 4.39 1.68 4.58
CA PHE A 37 3.21 1.66 5.44
C PHE A 37 2.70 3.07 5.75
N LEU A 38 3.60 4.00 6.12
CA LEU A 38 3.25 5.40 6.34
C LEU A 38 2.69 6.06 5.08
N ALA A 39 3.24 5.78 3.91
CA ALA A 39 2.73 6.28 2.63
C ALA A 39 1.30 5.77 2.33
N VAL A 40 1.01 4.50 2.64
CA VAL A 40 -0.35 3.95 2.54
C VAL A 40 -1.31 4.66 3.50
N LEU A 41 -0.90 4.93 4.74
CA LEU A 41 -1.76 5.65 5.69
C LEU A 41 -2.04 7.09 5.24
N GLU A 42 -1.06 7.78 4.64
CA GLU A 42 -1.29 9.11 4.07
C GLU A 42 -2.28 9.06 2.89
N LEU A 43 -2.17 8.05 2.02
CA LEU A 43 -3.13 7.84 0.92
C LEU A 43 -4.56 7.58 1.41
N VAL A 44 -4.72 6.83 2.51
CA VAL A 44 -6.01 6.62 3.18
C VAL A 44 -6.55 7.93 3.73
N LYS A 45 -5.71 8.73 4.40
CA LYS A 45 -6.06 10.06 4.92
C LYS A 45 -6.51 11.03 3.82
N MET A 46 -5.88 10.96 2.65
CA MET A 46 -6.28 11.71 1.45
C MET A 46 -7.52 11.14 0.74
N LYS A 47 -8.08 10.02 1.20
CA LYS A 47 -9.22 9.31 0.59
C LYS A 47 -8.98 8.87 -0.86
N LEU A 48 -7.74 8.54 -1.20
CA LEU A 48 -7.38 8.07 -2.55
C LEU A 48 -7.42 6.54 -2.69
N ILE A 49 -7.31 5.82 -1.57
CA ILE A 49 -7.35 4.35 -1.51
C ILE A 49 -8.20 3.88 -0.33
N ARG A 50 -8.61 2.61 -0.36
CA ARG A 50 -9.18 1.89 0.78
C ARG A 50 -8.23 0.78 1.21
N ILE A 51 -8.25 0.47 2.51
CA ILE A 51 -7.50 -0.66 3.08
C ILE A 51 -8.44 -1.58 3.85
N PHE A 52 -8.12 -2.87 3.87
CA PHE A 52 -8.81 -3.88 4.65
C PHE A 52 -7.81 -4.87 5.25
N GLN A 53 -8.00 -5.24 6.52
CA GLN A 53 -7.24 -6.27 7.21
C GLN A 53 -8.21 -7.11 8.02
N GLY A 54 -8.25 -8.43 7.78
CA GLY A 54 -9.26 -9.31 8.35
C GLY A 54 -9.08 -9.59 9.85
N ALA A 55 -7.83 -9.63 10.31
CA ALA A 55 -7.45 -9.84 11.71
C ALA A 55 -6.07 -9.18 11.99
N PRO A 56 -5.66 -8.99 13.25
CA PRO A 56 -4.33 -8.49 13.55
C PRO A 56 -3.23 -9.31 12.87
N PHE A 57 -2.26 -8.62 12.25
CA PHE A 57 -1.13 -9.20 11.52
C PHE A 57 -1.45 -10.00 10.25
N GLU A 58 -2.73 -10.09 9.85
CA GLU A 58 -3.11 -10.64 8.55
C GLU A 58 -2.71 -9.71 7.40
N THR A 59 -2.80 -10.24 6.17
CA THR A 59 -2.49 -9.47 4.96
C THR A 59 -3.36 -8.21 4.87
N ILE A 60 -2.70 -7.05 4.83
CA ILE A 60 -3.35 -5.78 4.50
C ILE A 60 -3.62 -5.77 3.00
N ARG A 61 -4.89 -5.64 2.63
CA ARG A 61 -5.34 -5.47 1.24
C ARG A 61 -5.61 -4.02 0.93
N ILE A 62 -5.20 -3.58 -0.25
CA ILE A 62 -5.27 -2.20 -0.71
C ILE A 62 -6.05 -2.17 -2.02
N SER A 63 -6.97 -1.24 -2.17
CA SER A 63 -7.73 -1.03 -3.41
C SER A 63 -7.92 0.46 -3.70
N PRO A 64 -8.07 0.86 -4.98
CA PRO A 64 -8.53 2.20 -5.32
C PRO A 64 -9.94 2.45 -4.73
N VAL A 65 -10.28 3.73 -4.51
CA VAL A 65 -11.61 4.18 -4.03
C VAL A 65 -12.65 4.13 -5.13
#